data_AF-A0A6A3D955-F1
#
_entry.id   AF-A0A6A3D955-F1
#
_cell.length_a   1.000
_cell.length_b   1.000
_cell.length_c   1.000
_cell.angle_alpha   90.00
_cell.angle_beta   90.00
_cell.angle_gamma   90.00
#
_symmetry.space_group_name_H-M   'P 1'
#
loop_
_entity.id
_entity.type
_entity.pdbx_description
1 polymer ?
#
loop_
_entity_poly.entity_id
_entity_poly.type
_entity_poly.pdbx_seq_one_letter_code
_entity_poly.pdbx_strand_id
1 'polypeptide(L)'
;METPSALRSLVLGIVCLLCILTSSADAGAEVQEATVDPDVGKTVVEIVQARGYAIETHQVTTSDRYVLTMYRLPKTYSETQSGSAAAANKPAVHLQHGLLDSSFTFVSNFRNQSLAYVLADAGFDVWLGNNRGTTWSRSHL
;
A
#
# COMPACT_ATOMS: atom_id res chain seq x y z
N MET A 1 -0.04 53.82 49.19
CA MET A 1 -0.85 54.64 48.26
C MET A 1 -1.72 53.66 47.49
N GLU A 2 -2.91 53.39 48.03
CA GLU A 2 -3.84 52.36 47.55
C GLU A 2 -4.34 52.74 46.15
N THR A 3 -4.22 51.84 45.18
CA THR A 3 -4.80 52.07 43.84
C THR A 3 -6.34 52.06 43.94
N PRO A 4 -7.04 53.06 43.36
CA PRO A 4 -8.50 53.17 43.49
C PRO A 4 -9.19 51.90 43.00
N SER A 5 -10.17 51.39 43.75
CA SER A 5 -10.94 50.18 43.42
C SER A 5 -11.52 50.23 41.99
N ALA A 6 -11.93 51.42 41.55
CA ALA A 6 -12.43 51.66 40.20
C ALA A 6 -11.40 51.36 39.10
N LEU A 7 -10.12 51.63 39.33
CA LEU A 7 -9.05 51.35 38.36
C LEU A 7 -8.80 49.84 38.25
N ARG A 8 -8.92 49.09 39.36
CA ARG A 8 -8.80 47.62 39.35
C ARG A 8 -9.96 46.98 38.60
N SER A 9 -11.19 47.44 38.83
CA SER A 9 -12.37 46.95 38.11
C SER A 9 -12.32 47.29 36.62
N LEU A 10 -11.81 48.46 36.25
CA LEU A 10 -11.64 48.86 34.85
C LEU A 10 -10.57 48.01 34.14
N VAL A 11 -9.41 47.81 34.78
CA VAL A 11 -8.33 46.97 34.23
C VAL A 11 -8.80 45.52 34.09
N LEU A 12 -9.52 44.99 35.09
CA LEU A 12 -10.08 43.64 35.02
C LEU A 12 -11.11 43.52 33.88
N GLY A 13 -11.96 44.53 33.70
CA GLY A 13 -12.91 44.59 32.60
C GLY A 13 -12.25 44.62 31.22
N ILE A 14 -11.18 45.40 31.06
CA ILE A 14 -10.41 45.46 29.80
C ILE A 14 -9.69 44.13 29.53
N VAL A 15 -9.10 43.51 30.55
CA VAL A 15 -8.46 42.18 30.43
C VAL A 15 -9.48 41.12 30.05
N CYS A 16 -10.66 41.10 30.68
CA CYS A 16 -11.73 40.18 30.30
C CYS A 16 -12.22 40.43 28.87
N LEU A 17 -12.36 41.68 28.44
CA LEU A 17 -12.78 42.01 27.07
C LEU A 17 -11.74 41.59 26.04
N LEU A 18 -10.45 41.78 26.33
CA LEU A 18 -9.34 41.33 25.48
C LEU A 18 -9.29 39.79 25.39
N CYS A 19 -9.53 39.09 26.50
CA CYS A 19 -9.59 37.62 26.49
C CYS A 19 -10.76 37.09 25.63
N ILE A 20 -11.92 37.75 25.66
CA ILE A 20 -13.10 37.37 24.86
C ILE A 20 -12.87 37.62 23.36
N LEU A 21 -12.11 38.67 23.00
CA LEU A 21 -11.81 39.00 21.61
C LEU A 21 -10.73 38.10 20.98
N THR A 22 -9.91 37.42 21.79
CA THR A 22 -8.85 36.50 21.30
C THR A 22 -9.31 35.04 21.12
N SER A 23 -10.52 34.69 21.58
CA SER A 23 -11.03 33.31 21.52
C SER A 23 -11.98 33.09 20.36
N SER A 24 -11.57 33.42 19.13
CA SER A 24 -12.04 32.65 17.97
C SER A 24 -11.16 31.40 17.87
N ALA A 25 -11.54 30.35 18.61
CA ALA A 25 -11.04 29.02 18.33
C ALA A 25 -11.59 28.63 16.96
N ASP A 26 -10.76 28.77 15.93
CA ASP A 26 -11.07 28.24 14.61
C ASP A 26 -11.16 26.72 14.74
N ALA A 27 -12.40 26.22 14.83
CA ALA A 27 -12.71 24.80 14.81
C ALA A 27 -12.76 24.26 13.36
N GLY A 28 -12.08 24.93 12.43
CA GLY A 28 -11.69 24.35 11.15
C GLY A 28 -10.54 23.37 11.35
N ALA A 29 -10.83 22.16 11.83
CA ALA A 29 -9.97 21.04 11.49
C ALA A 29 -10.07 20.88 9.96
N GLU A 30 -9.20 21.57 9.24
CA GLU A 30 -9.02 21.40 7.81
C GLU A 30 -8.66 19.92 7.62
N VAL A 31 -9.58 19.15 7.03
CA VAL A 31 -9.29 17.77 6.62
C VAL A 31 -8.25 17.92 5.51
N GLN A 32 -6.98 17.81 5.86
CA GLN A 32 -5.90 17.84 4.89
C GLN A 32 -6.14 16.70 3.91
N GLU A 33 -6.36 17.03 2.65
CA GLU A 33 -6.60 16.06 1.59
C GLU A 33 -5.44 15.07 1.58
N ALA A 34 -5.74 13.79 1.82
CA ALA A 34 -4.72 12.77 1.90
C ALA A 34 -4.00 12.68 0.55
N THR A 35 -2.67 12.75 0.56
CA THR A 35 -1.88 12.51 -0.65
C THR A 35 -2.17 11.09 -1.16
N VAL A 36 -2.72 10.98 -2.36
CA VAL A 36 -3.05 9.71 -3.00
C VAL A 36 -1.77 8.92 -3.24
N ASP A 37 -1.73 7.66 -2.78
CA ASP A 37 -0.58 6.79 -3.01
C ASP A 37 -0.38 6.59 -4.53
N PRO A 38 0.85 6.71 -5.04
CA PRO A 38 1.13 6.58 -6.47
C PRO A 38 0.80 5.19 -7.04
N ASP A 39 0.58 4.16 -6.22
CA ASP A 39 0.20 2.82 -6.65
C ASP A 39 -1.31 2.64 -6.81
N VAL A 40 -2.12 3.63 -6.41
CA VAL A 40 -3.57 3.61 -6.65
C VAL A 40 -3.86 3.47 -8.14
N GLY A 41 -4.65 2.45 -8.48
CA GLY A 41 -5.04 2.14 -9.86
C GLY A 41 -4.05 1.29 -10.65
N LYS A 42 -2.86 0.98 -10.10
CA LYS A 42 -1.90 0.10 -10.75
C LYS A 42 -2.28 -1.37 -10.64
N THR A 43 -1.90 -2.13 -11.66
CA THR A 43 -1.95 -3.58 -11.67
C THR A 43 -0.84 -4.19 -10.81
N VAL A 44 -0.98 -5.48 -10.46
CA VAL A 44 0.06 -6.26 -9.77
C VAL A 44 1.39 -6.21 -10.53
N VAL A 45 1.34 -6.29 -11.85
CA VAL A 45 2.54 -6.26 -12.72
C VAL A 45 3.25 -4.91 -12.60
N GLU A 46 2.52 -3.81 -12.72
CA GLU A 46 3.09 -2.46 -12.64
C GLU A 46 3.70 -2.18 -11.26
N ILE A 47 3.07 -2.64 -10.17
CA ILE A 47 3.60 -2.46 -8.81
C ILE A 47 4.89 -3.26 -8.63
N VAL A 48 4.91 -4.52 -9.04
CA VAL A 48 6.11 -5.38 -8.93
C VAL A 48 7.26 -4.84 -9.76
N GLN A 49 6.99 -4.35 -10.98
CA GLN A 49 7.99 -3.70 -11.82
C GLN A 49 8.47 -2.37 -11.21
N ALA A 50 7.58 -1.56 -10.65
CA ALA A 50 7.94 -0.33 -9.95
C ALA A 50 8.82 -0.58 -8.72
N ARG A 51 8.71 -1.77 -8.11
CA ARG A 51 9.63 -2.22 -7.04
C ARG A 51 10.92 -2.88 -7.56
N GLY A 52 11.09 -2.97 -8.88
CA GLY A 52 12.32 -3.41 -9.54
C GLY A 52 12.48 -4.94 -9.59
N TYR A 53 11.39 -5.70 -9.62
CA TYR A 53 11.42 -7.15 -9.76
C TYR A 53 10.94 -7.59 -11.14
N ALA A 54 11.53 -8.67 -11.66
CA ALA A 54 10.99 -9.36 -12.82
C ALA A 54 9.69 -10.08 -12.44
N ILE A 55 8.69 -9.99 -13.31
CA ILE A 55 7.40 -10.64 -13.14
C ILE A 55 6.92 -11.24 -14.46
N GLU A 56 6.41 -12.45 -14.38
CA GLU A 56 5.77 -13.16 -15.48
C GLU A 56 4.27 -13.25 -15.22
N THR A 57 3.47 -13.23 -16.29
CA THR A 57 2.02 -13.50 -16.23
C THR A 57 1.74 -14.82 -16.92
N HIS A 58 1.05 -15.73 -16.24
CA HIS A 58 0.70 -17.06 -16.71
C HIS A 58 -0.81 -17.23 -16.69
N GLN A 59 -1.36 -17.85 -17.73
CA GLN A 59 -2.77 -18.25 -17.76
C GLN A 59 -2.89 -19.76 -17.59
N VAL A 60 -3.71 -20.18 -16.62
CA VAL A 60 -3.95 -21.58 -16.32
C VAL A 60 -5.43 -21.89 -16.51
N THR A 61 -5.73 -22.84 -17.39
CA THR A 61 -7.08 -23.31 -17.64
C THR A 61 -7.41 -24.48 -16.71
N THR A 62 -8.45 -24.35 -15.91
CA THR A 62 -8.94 -25.43 -15.04
C THR A 62 -9.68 -26.51 -15.83
N SER A 63 -9.90 -27.69 -15.24
CA SER A 63 -10.63 -28.79 -15.90
C SER A 63 -12.06 -28.42 -16.29
N ASP A 64 -12.68 -27.53 -15.53
CA ASP A 64 -13.98 -26.93 -15.82
C ASP A 64 -13.86 -25.58 -16.54
N ARG A 65 -12.75 -25.39 -17.28
CA ARG A 65 -12.51 -24.35 -18.28
C ARG A 65 -12.46 -22.89 -17.80
N TYR A 66 -12.36 -22.64 -16.50
CA TYR A 66 -12.02 -21.29 -16.01
C TYR A 66 -10.57 -20.96 -16.36
N VAL A 67 -10.32 -19.71 -16.75
CA VAL A 67 -8.97 -19.20 -17.02
C VAL A 67 -8.51 -18.37 -15.82
N LEU A 68 -7.51 -18.88 -15.11
CA LEU A 68 -6.92 -18.24 -13.94
C LEU A 68 -5.64 -17.50 -14.36
N THR A 69 -5.50 -16.26 -13.92
CA THR A 69 -4.26 -15.51 -14.07
C THR A 69 -3.38 -15.74 -12.85
N MET A 70 -2.16 -16.25 -13.05
CA MET A 70 -1.13 -16.37 -12.03
C MET A 70 0.04 -15.46 -12.35
N TYR A 71 0.64 -14.88 -11.32
CA TYR A 71 1.87 -14.11 -11.46
C TYR A 71 3.05 -14.88 -10.90
N ARG A 72 4.25 -14.63 -11.42
CA ARG A 72 5.47 -15.30 -10.94
C ARG A 72 6.62 -14.31 -10.86
N LEU A 73 7.36 -14.32 -9.75
CA LEU A 73 8.63 -13.65 -9.56
C LEU A 73 9.75 -14.71 -9.59
N PRO A 74 10.37 -14.96 -10.76
CA PRO A 74 11.38 -16.01 -10.91
C PRO A 74 12.78 -15.56 -10.44
N LYS A 75 12.99 -14.24 -10.33
CA LYS A 75 14.30 -13.63 -10.07
C LYS A 75 14.34 -12.97 -8.70
N THR A 76 15.52 -12.99 -8.07
CA THR A 76 15.82 -12.12 -6.94
C THR A 76 15.86 -10.66 -7.42
N TYR A 77 15.85 -9.70 -6.50
CA TYR A 77 16.07 -8.30 -6.88
C TYR A 77 17.40 -8.13 -7.62
N SER A 78 18.49 -8.69 -7.08
CA SER A 78 19.83 -8.56 -7.68
C SER A 78 19.90 -9.11 -9.10
N GLU A 79 19.32 -10.30 -9.35
CA GLU A 79 19.28 -10.90 -10.69
C GLU A 79 18.45 -10.06 -11.67
N THR A 80 17.36 -9.45 -11.18
CA THR A 80 16.55 -8.55 -12.00
C THR A 80 17.36 -7.32 -12.40
N GLN A 81 18.03 -6.68 -11.44
CA GLN A 81 18.78 -5.45 -11.67
C GLN A 81 20.02 -5.67 -12.56
N SER A 82 20.70 -6.81 -12.43
CA SER A 82 21.85 -7.14 -13.27
C SER A 82 21.46 -7.64 -14.67
N GLY A 83 20.17 -7.86 -14.94
CA GLY A 83 19.70 -8.52 -16.16
C GLY A 83 20.10 -9.99 -16.27
N SER A 84 20.62 -10.59 -15.20
CA SER A 84 21.02 -12.00 -15.19
C SER A 84 19.81 -12.91 -15.36
N ALA A 85 20.05 -14.12 -15.88
CA ALA A 85 19.05 -15.19 -15.83
C ALA A 85 18.74 -15.55 -14.36
N ALA A 86 17.54 -16.07 -14.11
CA ALA A 86 17.22 -16.64 -12.80
C ALA A 86 18.15 -17.82 -12.51
N ALA A 87 18.66 -17.94 -11.28
CA ALA A 87 19.39 -19.14 -10.86
C ALA A 87 18.56 -20.41 -11.09
N ALA A 88 19.23 -21.50 -11.47
CA ALA A 88 18.59 -22.78 -11.66
C ALA A 88 18.13 -23.40 -10.33
N ASN A 89 17.10 -24.24 -10.38
CA ASN A 89 16.63 -25.08 -9.27
C ASN A 89 16.23 -24.31 -8.00
N LYS A 90 15.72 -23.08 -8.13
CA LYS A 90 15.13 -22.38 -7.00
C LYS A 90 13.91 -23.15 -6.45
N PRO A 91 13.80 -23.30 -5.13
CA PRO A 91 12.59 -23.88 -4.53
C PRO A 91 11.39 -23.00 -4.84
N ALA A 92 10.31 -23.63 -5.34
CA ALA A 92 9.08 -22.93 -5.66
C ALA A 92 8.24 -22.70 -4.39
N VAL A 93 7.66 -21.50 -4.27
CA VAL A 93 6.68 -21.16 -3.22
C VAL A 93 5.43 -20.62 -3.87
N HIS A 94 4.27 -21.20 -3.54
CA HIS A 94 2.97 -20.75 -4.03
C HIS A 94 2.21 -19.99 -2.94
N LEU A 95 1.92 -18.72 -3.18
CA LEU A 95 1.16 -17.85 -2.30
C LEU A 95 -0.28 -17.74 -2.79
N GLN A 96 -1.23 -18.12 -1.93
CA GLN A 96 -2.65 -18.10 -2.22
C GLN A 96 -3.36 -17.14 -1.27
N HIS A 97 -4.10 -16.19 -1.85
CA HIS A 97 -4.84 -15.18 -1.10
C HIS A 97 -6.09 -15.75 -0.41
N GLY A 98 -6.65 -14.99 0.54
CA GLY A 98 -7.85 -15.34 1.30
C GLY A 98 -9.17 -14.94 0.64
N LEU A 99 -10.22 -14.88 1.46
CA LEU A 99 -11.57 -14.49 1.06
C LEU A 99 -11.62 -13.02 0.60
N LEU A 100 -12.29 -12.76 -0.55
CA LEU A 100 -12.46 -11.42 -1.14
C LEU A 100 -11.15 -10.64 -1.39
N ASP A 101 -10.07 -11.37 -1.65
CA ASP A 101 -8.74 -10.83 -1.88
C ASP A 101 -8.21 -11.23 -3.28
N SER A 102 -6.97 -10.86 -3.59
CA SER A 102 -6.23 -11.31 -4.78
C SER A 102 -4.73 -11.42 -4.48
N SER A 103 -3.96 -11.90 -5.45
CA SER A 103 -2.48 -11.92 -5.42
C SER A 103 -1.82 -10.58 -5.03
N PHE A 104 -2.52 -9.45 -5.21
CA PHE A 104 -2.07 -8.12 -4.81
C PHE A 104 -1.60 -8.03 -3.34
N THR A 105 -2.26 -8.75 -2.43
CA THR A 105 -1.96 -8.74 -0.99
C THR A 105 -0.50 -9.04 -0.66
N PHE A 106 0.16 -9.85 -1.49
CA PHE A 106 1.55 -10.27 -1.29
C PHE A 106 2.59 -9.29 -1.81
N VAL A 107 2.16 -8.23 -2.49
CA VAL A 107 3.03 -7.24 -3.16
C VAL A 107 2.67 -5.79 -2.82
N SER A 108 1.59 -5.56 -2.06
CA SER A 108 0.99 -4.24 -1.86
C SER A 108 1.84 -3.24 -1.07
N ASN A 109 2.76 -3.70 -0.25
CA ASN A 109 3.63 -2.86 0.59
C ASN A 109 5.03 -2.66 -0.03
N PHE A 110 5.97 -2.13 0.77
CA PHE A 110 7.37 -1.99 0.38
C PHE A 110 8.10 -3.34 0.24
N ARG A 111 9.25 -3.32 -0.43
CA ARG A 111 10.08 -4.52 -0.72
C ARG A 111 10.39 -5.37 0.51
N ASN A 112 10.65 -4.75 1.64
CA ASN A 112 10.98 -5.42 2.90
C ASN A 112 9.76 -5.77 3.77
N GLN A 113 8.55 -5.52 3.28
CA GLN A 113 7.29 -5.72 4.02
C GLN A 113 6.31 -6.64 3.30
N SER A 114 6.43 -6.78 1.98
CA SER A 114 5.58 -7.69 1.20
C SER A 114 6.24 -9.05 1.05
N LEU A 115 5.49 -10.11 1.40
CA LEU A 115 6.01 -11.48 1.48
C LEU A 115 6.60 -11.97 0.16
N ALA A 116 6.03 -11.61 -0.98
CA ALA A 116 6.53 -12.05 -2.29
C ALA A 116 7.97 -11.56 -2.55
N TYR A 117 8.26 -10.32 -2.17
CA TYR A 117 9.58 -9.72 -2.35
C TYR A 117 10.60 -10.33 -1.38
N VAL A 118 10.22 -10.50 -0.11
CA VAL A 118 11.08 -11.14 0.90
C VAL A 118 11.47 -12.56 0.49
N LEU A 119 10.53 -13.33 -0.06
CA LEU A 119 10.81 -14.67 -0.58
C LEU A 119 11.66 -14.65 -1.85
N ALA A 120 11.38 -13.74 -2.79
CA ALA A 120 12.19 -13.61 -4.01
C ALA A 120 13.65 -13.28 -3.67
N ASP A 121 13.89 -12.36 -2.74
CA ASP A 121 15.23 -12.00 -2.27
C ASP A 121 15.91 -13.11 -1.48
N ALA A 122 15.14 -13.96 -0.79
CA ALA A 122 15.64 -15.17 -0.14
C ALA A 122 15.96 -16.31 -1.13
N GLY A 123 15.78 -16.10 -2.45
CA GLY A 123 16.18 -17.04 -3.50
C GLY A 123 15.10 -18.04 -3.91
N PHE A 124 13.84 -17.81 -3.55
CA PHE A 124 12.72 -18.65 -3.98
C PHE A 124 12.21 -18.26 -5.37
N ASP A 125 11.59 -19.21 -6.06
CA ASP A 125 10.75 -18.96 -7.24
C ASP A 125 9.30 -18.77 -6.77
N VAL A 126 8.82 -17.52 -6.77
CA VAL A 126 7.58 -17.16 -6.08
C VAL A 126 6.42 -17.09 -7.07
N TRP A 127 5.38 -17.88 -6.82
CA TRP A 127 4.15 -17.90 -7.58
C TRP A 127 3.01 -17.29 -6.78
N LEU A 128 2.24 -16.40 -7.40
CA LEU A 128 1.09 -15.72 -6.83
C LEU A 128 -0.18 -16.21 -7.53
N GLY A 129 -0.95 -17.04 -6.82
CA GLY A 129 -2.20 -17.59 -7.32
C GLY A 129 -3.36 -16.59 -7.20
N ASN A 130 -4.31 -16.67 -8.13
CA ASN A 130 -5.61 -16.01 -8.00
C ASN A 130 -6.73 -17.05 -8.09
N ASN A 131 -7.69 -16.95 -7.17
CA ASN A 131 -8.92 -17.72 -7.25
C ASN A 131 -9.79 -17.23 -8.43
N ARG A 132 -10.60 -18.14 -8.98
CA ARG A 132 -11.65 -17.79 -9.94
C ARG A 132 -12.59 -16.72 -9.39
N GLY A 133 -13.06 -15.83 -10.25
CA GLY A 133 -13.97 -14.74 -9.90
C GLY A 133 -13.29 -13.47 -9.36
N THR A 134 -11.99 -13.52 -9.00
CA THR A 134 -11.21 -12.32 -8.69
C THR A 134 -11.07 -11.41 -9.91
N THR A 135 -10.70 -10.14 -9.71
CA THR A 135 -10.45 -9.17 -10.79
C THR A 135 -9.66 -9.74 -11.97
N TRP A 136 -8.69 -10.61 -11.69
CA TRP A 136 -7.76 -11.17 -12.67
C TRP A 136 -8.21 -12.51 -13.31
N SER A 137 -9.25 -13.17 -12.79
CA SER A 137 -9.62 -14.54 -13.16
C SER A 137 -11.12 -14.72 -13.38
N ARG A 138 -11.70 -13.91 -14.28
CA ARG A 138 -13.15 -13.90 -14.61
C ARG A 138 -13.50 -14.46 -15.99
N SER A 139 -12.53 -15.04 -16.69
CA SER A 139 -12.71 -15.57 -18.04
C SER A 139 -12.94 -17.08 -18.06
N HIS A 140 -13.58 -17.57 -19.12
CA HIS A 140 -13.85 -18.99 -19.39
C HIS A 140 -13.72 -19.24 -20.90
N LEU A 141 -13.38 -20.48 -21.28
CA LEU A 141 -13.24 -20.88 -22.70
C LEU A 141 -14.52 -21.49 -23.28
#